data_AF-A0A5R2N0B3-F1
#
_entry.id   AF-A0A5R2N0B3-F1
#
_cell.length_a   1.000
_cell.length_b   1.000
_cell.length_c   1.000
_cell.angle_alpha   90.00
_cell.angle_beta   90.00
_cell.angle_gamma   90.00
#
_symmetry.space_group_name_H-M   'P 1'
#
loop_
_entity.id
_entity.type
_entity.pdbx_description
1 polymer ?
#
loop_
_entity_poly.entity_id
_entity_poly.type
_entity_poly.pdbx_seq_one_letter_code
_entity_poly.pdbx_strand_id
1 'polypeptide(L)'
;GSNVQFAVNPADGRLVVIEMNPRVSRSSALASKATGFPIAKIAAKLAVGYTLDELENDITGGATPASFEPSIDYVVTKIPRFAFEKFPGAEPVLTTAMKSVGEVMAIGRTFQESLQ
;
A
#
# COMPACT_ATOMS: atom_id res chain seq x y z
N GLY A 1 -2.98 -0.52 -12.18
CA GLY A 1 -2.69 -0.37 -10.75
C GLY A 1 -3.13 0.99 -10.28
N SER A 2 -4.36 1.09 -9.79
CA SER A 2 -4.94 2.33 -9.26
C SER A 2 -5.08 2.22 -7.74
N ASN A 3 -5.17 3.34 -7.05
CA ASN A 3 -5.45 3.38 -5.61
C ASN A 3 -6.74 4.16 -5.37
N VAL A 4 -7.64 3.61 -4.55
CA VAL A 4 -8.92 4.22 -4.19
C VAL A 4 -8.94 4.45 -2.68
N GLN A 5 -9.41 5.62 -2.25
CA GLN A 5 -9.51 6.00 -0.85
C GLN A 5 -10.96 6.18 -0.43
N PHE A 6 -11.27 5.77 0.79
CA PHE A 6 -12.60 5.82 1.38
C PHE A 6 -12.55 6.38 2.80
N ALA A 7 -13.66 6.96 3.25
CA ALA A 7 -13.93 7.22 4.66
C ALA A 7 -15.13 6.37 5.10
N VAL A 8 -15.06 5.83 6.31
CA VAL A 8 -16.12 5.02 6.93
C VAL A 8 -16.54 5.70 8.22
N ASN A 9 -17.84 5.95 8.38
CA ASN A 9 -18.37 6.41 9.66
C ASN A 9 -18.43 5.22 10.65
N PRO A 10 -17.73 5.28 11.80
CA PRO A 10 -17.68 4.15 12.73
C PRO A 10 -19.01 3.85 13.43
N ALA A 11 -19.96 4.80 13.46
CA ALA A 11 -21.23 4.61 14.15
C ALA A 11 -22.23 3.75 13.35
N ASP A 12 -22.20 3.84 12.01
CA ASP A 12 -23.22 3.26 11.14
C ASP A 12 -22.66 2.56 9.90
N GLY A 13 -21.33 2.59 9.69
CA GLY A 13 -20.68 1.99 8.53
C GLY A 13 -20.86 2.78 7.23
N ARG A 14 -21.40 4.00 7.27
CA ARG A 14 -21.57 4.83 6.05
C ARG A 14 -20.23 5.00 5.35
N LEU A 15 -20.17 4.55 4.09
CA LEU A 15 -19.00 4.59 3.24
C LEU A 15 -19.06 5.79 2.29
N VAL A 16 -17.97 6.55 2.20
CA VAL A 16 -17.81 7.68 1.27
C VAL A 16 -16.51 7.52 0.49
N VAL A 17 -16.58 7.64 -0.83
CA VAL A 17 -15.38 7.70 -1.68
C VAL A 17 -14.73 9.06 -1.53
N ILE A 18 -13.42 9.09 -1.28
CA ILE A 18 -12.64 10.32 -1.14
C ILE A 18 -11.99 10.71 -2.46
N GLU A 19 -11.18 9.82 -3.03
CA GLU A 19 -10.52 10.04 -4.31
C GLU A 19 -10.07 8.73 -4.96
N MET A 20 -9.62 8.83 -6.21
CA MET A 20 -8.89 7.77 -6.89
C MET A 20 -7.64 8.32 -7.56
N ASN A 21 -6.56 7.53 -7.52
CA ASN A 21 -5.30 7.82 -8.17
C ASN A 21 -5.12 6.80 -9.31
N PRO A 22 -5.26 7.19 -10.60
CA PRO A 22 -5.25 6.27 -11.74
C PRO A 22 -3.82 5.89 -12.16
N ARG A 23 -2.97 5.58 -11.18
CA ARG A 23 -1.56 5.24 -11.36
C ARG A 23 -1.03 4.49 -10.16
N VAL A 24 0.17 3.92 -10.32
CA VAL A 24 0.96 3.46 -9.18
C VAL A 24 1.21 4.61 -8.21
N SER A 25 1.27 4.29 -6.92
CA SER A 25 1.36 5.23 -5.81
C SER A 25 2.35 4.72 -4.75
N ARG A 26 2.66 5.55 -3.76
CA ARG A 26 3.39 5.12 -2.57
C ARG A 26 2.67 3.94 -1.88
N SER A 27 1.34 3.97 -1.85
CA SER A 27 0.52 2.88 -1.33
C SER A 27 0.59 1.61 -2.17
N SER A 28 0.71 1.69 -3.51
CA SER A 28 0.91 0.48 -4.31
C SER A 28 2.30 -0.13 -4.10
N ALA A 29 3.32 0.70 -3.87
CA ALA A 29 4.65 0.21 -3.51
C ALA A 29 4.63 -0.51 -2.15
N LEU A 30 3.99 0.10 -1.15
CA LEU A 30 3.77 -0.50 0.17
C LEU A 30 2.99 -1.83 0.06
N ALA A 31 1.87 -1.85 -0.67
CA ALA A 31 1.06 -3.05 -0.86
C ALA A 31 1.84 -4.17 -1.57
N SER A 32 2.68 -3.81 -2.55
CA SER A 32 3.54 -4.79 -3.23
C SER A 32 4.57 -5.41 -2.30
N LYS A 33 5.09 -4.65 -1.32
CA LYS A 33 5.97 -5.20 -0.28
C LYS A 33 5.23 -5.98 0.78
N ALA A 34 4.03 -5.53 1.14
CA ALA A 34 3.20 -6.16 2.17
C ALA A 34 2.64 -7.52 1.73
N THR A 35 2.34 -7.69 0.44
CA THR A 35 1.75 -8.93 -0.10
C THR A 35 2.76 -9.75 -0.90
N GLY A 36 3.86 -9.12 -1.28
CA GLY A 36 4.81 -9.63 -2.25
C GLY A 36 4.31 -9.58 -3.72
N PHE A 37 3.05 -9.23 -3.97
CA PHE A 37 2.50 -9.14 -5.33
C PHE A 37 3.07 -7.90 -6.06
N PRO A 38 3.79 -8.06 -7.20
CA PRO A 38 4.51 -6.96 -7.82
C PRO A 38 3.59 -6.09 -8.71
N ILE A 39 2.77 -5.23 -8.09
CA ILE A 39 1.71 -4.44 -8.76
C ILE A 39 2.22 -3.69 -9.99
N ALA A 40 3.39 -3.03 -9.89
CA ALA A 40 3.94 -2.26 -11.00
C ALA A 40 4.36 -3.15 -12.19
N LYS A 41 4.95 -4.32 -11.92
CA LYS A 41 5.36 -5.30 -12.94
C LYS A 41 4.14 -5.85 -13.68
N ILE A 42 3.11 -6.24 -12.94
CA ILE A 42 1.85 -6.75 -13.50
C ILE A 42 1.15 -5.65 -14.29
N ALA A 43 1.01 -4.44 -13.73
CA ALA A 43 0.37 -3.32 -14.42
C ALA A 43 1.06 -2.95 -15.75
N ALA A 44 2.39 -3.04 -15.82
CA ALA A 44 3.13 -2.79 -17.06
C ALA A 44 2.81 -3.84 -18.14
N LYS A 45 2.70 -5.12 -17.78
CA LYS A 45 2.32 -6.19 -18.71
C LYS A 45 0.86 -6.04 -19.17
N LEU A 46 -0.05 -5.72 -18.25
CA LEU A 46 -1.45 -5.45 -18.61
C LEU A 46 -1.58 -4.29 -19.61
N ALA A 47 -0.72 -3.26 -19.49
CA ALA A 47 -0.73 -2.11 -20.40
C ALA A 47 -0.37 -2.46 -21.85
N VAL A 48 0.29 -3.60 -22.09
CA VAL A 48 0.63 -4.09 -23.43
C VAL A 48 -0.25 -5.25 -23.90
N GLY A 49 -1.41 -5.45 -23.25
CA GLY A 49 -2.47 -6.34 -23.73
C GLY A 49 -2.56 -7.69 -23.03
N TYR A 50 -1.69 -7.99 -22.05
CA TYR A 50 -1.85 -9.19 -21.22
C TYR A 50 -3.09 -9.07 -20.33
N THR A 51 -3.64 -10.22 -19.96
CA THR A 51 -4.67 -10.40 -18.93
C THR A 51 -4.07 -10.95 -17.65
N LEU A 52 -4.79 -10.92 -16.53
CA LEU A 52 -4.25 -11.35 -15.23
C LEU A 52 -4.02 -12.88 -15.17
N ASP A 53 -4.83 -13.64 -15.87
CA ASP A 53 -4.79 -15.10 -15.96
C ASP A 53 -3.65 -15.62 -16.84
N GLU A 54 -3.16 -14.82 -17.79
CA GLU A 54 -1.96 -15.12 -18.59
C GLU A 54 -0.64 -14.87 -17.84
N LEU A 55 -0.69 -14.22 -16.67
CA LEU A 55 0.49 -13.81 -15.94
C LEU A 55 0.74 -14.74 -14.76
N GLU A 56 1.96 -15.26 -14.66
CA GLU A 56 2.39 -16.09 -13.54
C GLU A 56 2.68 -15.27 -12.27
N ASN A 57 2.33 -15.83 -11.11
CA ASN A 57 2.68 -15.27 -9.82
C ASN A 57 4.14 -15.62 -9.43
N ASP A 58 5.00 -14.60 -9.44
CA ASP A 58 6.43 -14.69 -9.14
C ASP A 58 6.73 -15.43 -7.81
N ILE A 59 5.92 -15.24 -6.77
CA ILE A 59 6.21 -15.76 -5.42
C ILE A 59 5.95 -17.25 -5.30
N THR A 60 4.93 -17.75 -5.98
CA THR A 60 4.60 -19.18 -6.00
C THR A 60 5.39 -19.93 -7.08
N GLY A 61 6.42 -19.32 -7.67
CA GLY A 61 7.20 -19.91 -8.76
C GLY A 61 6.36 -20.23 -10.00
N GLY A 62 5.34 -19.42 -10.29
CA GLY A 62 4.43 -19.64 -11.42
C GLY A 62 3.37 -20.72 -11.23
N ALA A 63 3.28 -21.34 -10.04
CA ALA A 63 2.26 -22.34 -9.76
C ALA A 63 0.82 -21.79 -9.72
N THR A 64 0.65 -20.47 -9.56
CA THR A 64 -0.64 -19.78 -9.56
C THR A 64 -0.62 -18.60 -10.53
N PRO A 65 -1.75 -18.25 -11.16
CA PRO A 65 -1.85 -17.04 -11.99
C PRO A 65 -1.84 -15.78 -11.12
N ALA A 66 -1.66 -14.61 -11.74
CA ALA A 66 -1.74 -13.30 -11.09
C ALA A 66 -3.19 -12.83 -10.86
N SER A 67 -4.18 -13.58 -11.37
CA SER A 67 -5.61 -13.39 -11.16
C SER A 67 -6.08 -13.96 -9.81
N PHE A 68 -5.54 -13.43 -8.72
CA PHE A 68 -5.92 -13.82 -7.36
C PHE A 68 -5.84 -12.62 -6.40
N GLU A 69 -6.44 -12.77 -5.23
CA GLU A 69 -6.27 -11.83 -4.12
C GLU A 69 -5.28 -12.42 -3.11
N PRO A 70 -4.16 -11.73 -2.80
CA PRO A 70 -3.20 -12.22 -1.81
C PRO A 70 -3.81 -12.36 -0.42
N SER A 71 -3.57 -13.51 0.21
CA SER A 71 -3.84 -13.72 1.64
C SER A 71 -2.53 -13.64 2.41
N ILE A 72 -2.53 -12.88 3.52
CA ILE A 72 -1.38 -12.73 4.41
C ILE A 72 -1.71 -13.35 5.77
N ASP A 73 -0.72 -14.00 6.38
CA ASP A 73 -0.81 -14.62 7.70
C ASP A 73 0.04 -13.87 8.75
N TYR A 74 0.32 -12.60 8.46
CA TYR A 74 1.06 -11.66 9.27
C TYR A 74 0.44 -10.26 9.17
N VAL A 75 0.88 -9.36 10.05
CA VAL A 75 0.54 -7.94 10.08
C VAL A 75 1.70 -7.14 9.50
N VAL A 76 1.39 -6.13 8.70
CA VAL A 76 2.35 -5.17 8.17
C VAL A 76 2.03 -3.80 8.72
N THR A 77 3.00 -3.16 9.37
CA THR A 77 2.86 -1.82 9.95
C THR A 77 3.77 -0.85 9.20
N LYS A 78 3.25 0.32 8.86
CA LYS A 78 3.99 1.39 8.21
C LYS A 78 3.95 2.65 9.04
N ILE A 79 5.11 3.21 9.36
CA ILE A 79 5.26 4.45 10.13
C ILE A 79 5.96 5.52 9.27
N PRO A 80 5.39 6.73 9.13
CA PRO A 80 6.05 7.82 8.43
C PRO A 80 7.25 8.37 9.23
N ARG A 81 8.33 8.72 8.54
CA ARG A 81 9.49 9.42 9.11
C ARG A 81 9.37 10.92 8.86
N PHE A 82 9.46 11.71 9.92
CA PHE A 82 9.51 13.18 9.87
C PHE A 82 10.93 13.68 10.19
N ALA A 83 11.22 14.93 9.84
CA ALA A 83 12.48 15.59 10.15
C ALA A 83 12.25 17.06 10.54
N PHE A 84 11.27 17.31 11.42
CA PHE A 84 10.88 18.67 11.84
C PHE A 84 12.02 19.45 12.50
N GLU A 85 12.97 18.75 13.13
CA GLU A 85 14.18 19.33 13.70
C GLU A 85 15.02 20.12 12.68
N LYS A 86 14.88 19.84 11.38
CA LYS A 86 15.56 20.56 10.30
C LYS A 86 14.82 21.83 9.86
N PHE A 87 13.60 22.06 10.36
CA PHE A 87 12.71 23.14 9.92
C PHE A 87 12.07 23.86 11.12
N PRO A 88 12.85 24.64 11.91
CA PRO A 88 12.38 25.24 13.17
C PRO A 88 11.23 26.25 13.01
N GLY A 89 11.04 26.84 11.83
CA GLY A 89 9.90 27.71 11.53
C GLY A 89 8.64 26.98 11.04
N ALA A 90 8.69 25.66 10.88
CA ALA A 90 7.57 24.86 10.43
C ALA A 90 6.82 24.26 11.62
N GLU A 91 5.48 24.34 11.58
CA GLU A 91 4.66 23.71 12.62
C GLU A 91 4.69 22.17 12.52
N PRO A 92 5.03 21.45 13.60
CA PRO A 92 5.09 19.99 13.65
C PRO A 92 3.72 19.33 13.81
N VAL A 93 2.65 19.98 13.34
CA VAL A 93 1.27 19.48 13.39
C VAL A 93 0.92 18.78 12.08
N LEU A 94 0.32 17.60 12.17
CA LEU A 94 -0.11 16.83 11.00
C LEU A 94 -1.43 17.38 10.45
N THR A 95 -1.54 17.41 9.12
CA THR A 95 -2.72 17.88 8.38
C THR A 95 -2.88 17.03 7.11
N THR A 96 -3.84 17.36 6.24
CA THR A 96 -4.05 16.66 4.96
C THR A 96 -2.87 16.81 4.01
N ALA A 97 -2.08 17.89 4.14
CA ALA A 97 -0.83 18.08 3.41
C ALA A 97 0.32 17.27 4.03
N MET A 98 1.02 16.50 3.19
CA MET A 98 2.10 15.61 3.63
C MET A 98 3.34 16.39 4.09
N LYS A 99 3.83 16.08 5.29
CA LYS A 99 5.08 16.63 5.88
C LYS A 99 6.17 15.57 6.13
N SER A 100 5.88 14.29 5.92
CA SER A 100 6.84 13.19 6.11
C SER A 100 7.85 13.14 4.97
N VAL A 101 9.12 12.84 5.30
CA VAL A 101 10.23 12.76 4.34
C VAL A 101 10.56 11.32 3.93
N GLY A 102 9.98 10.33 4.62
CA GLY A 102 10.16 8.91 4.33
C GLY A 102 9.16 8.05 5.10
N GLU A 103 9.35 6.74 5.04
CA GLU A 103 8.53 5.75 5.74
C GLU A 103 9.34 4.50 6.03
N VAL A 104 9.00 3.81 7.11
CA VAL A 104 9.48 2.47 7.45
C VAL A 104 8.32 1.48 7.39
N MET A 105 8.63 0.23 7.07
CA MET A 105 7.69 -0.89 7.05
C MET A 105 8.28 -2.03 7.89
N ALA A 106 7.45 -2.65 8.72
CA ALA A 106 7.78 -3.82 9.53
C ALA A 106 6.70 -4.90 9.37
N ILE A 107 7.08 -6.16 9.59
CA ILE A 107 6.21 -7.33 9.50
C ILE A 107 6.29 -8.10 10.83
N GLY A 108 5.14 -8.47 11.38
CA GLY A 108 5.05 -9.32 12.58
C GLY A 108 3.85 -10.25 12.50
N ARG A 109 3.88 -11.39 13.21
CA ARG A 109 2.74 -12.30 13.35
C ARG A 109 1.59 -11.71 14.16
N THR A 110 1.89 -10.68 14.95
CA THR A 110 0.91 -9.92 15.73
C THR A 110 1.08 -8.42 15.51
N PHE A 111 0.07 -7.63 15.86
CA PHE A 111 0.16 -6.18 15.79
C PHE A 111 1.29 -5.62 16.68
N GLN A 112 1.42 -6.12 17.92
CA GLN A 112 2.44 -5.66 18.86
C GLN A 112 3.86 -5.96 18.37
N GLU A 113 4.07 -7.10 17.71
CA GLU A 113 5.35 -7.46 17.10
C GLU A 113 5.63 -6.59 15.87
N SER A 114 4.61 -6.32 15.04
CA SER A 114 4.80 -5.50 13.83
C SER A 114 5.03 -4.02 14.13
N LEU A 115 4.54 -3.52 15.27
CA LEU A 115 4.58 -2.09 15.61
C LEU A 115 5.87 -1.66 16.32
N GLN A 116 6.44 -2.52 17.17
CA GLN A 116 7.61 -2.21 18.02
C GLN A 116 8.93 -2.29 17.25
#